data_AF-A0A2H2ZFR3-F1
#
_entry.id   AF-A0A2H2ZFR3-F1
#
_cell.length_a   1.000
_cell.length_b   1.000
_cell.length_c   1.000
_cell.angle_alpha   90.00
_cell.angle_beta   90.00
_cell.angle_gamma   90.00
#
_symmetry.space_group_name_H-M   'P 1'
#
loop_
_entity.id
_entity.type
_entity.pdbx_description
1 polymer ?
#
loop_
_entity_poly.entity_id
_entity_poly.type
_entity_poly.pdbx_seq_one_letter_code
_entity_poly.pdbx_strand_id
1 'polypeptide(L)'
;MESSQARARHTFLKATQVLSPPGPAADTQSAAEVRAGCSMAAFDASSTLLATRLDDSPCTLWIWDIVAAELRAVLIFHSIVTFQWHAKIRELLLITSQDPAQHGVSFIWDPLSDGPTPLVPEDHLPGGRAVGKAQVAWINHETEAPVLFVSDAEHYLLLSPSNDGGRDSNPWQAAAVDYSGSEMALDSPTSACYAMDDGDGASVVDDTFSFRHA
;
A
#
# COMPACT_ATOMS: atom_id res chain seq x y z
N MET A 1 -32.29 -14.74 8.61
CA MET A 1 -31.62 -13.85 9.57
C MET A 1 -30.17 -13.81 9.17
N GLU A 2 -29.79 -12.85 8.33
CA GLU A 2 -28.39 -12.53 8.09
C GLU A 2 -28.24 -11.06 8.46
N SER A 3 -27.50 -10.81 9.54
CA SER A 3 -27.15 -9.46 9.95
C SER A 3 -26.15 -8.94 8.91
N SER A 4 -26.63 -8.07 8.01
CA SER A 4 -25.76 -7.25 7.18
C SER A 4 -24.95 -6.36 8.11
N GLN A 5 -23.76 -6.84 8.48
CA GLN A 5 -22.84 -6.12 9.33
C GLN A 5 -22.51 -4.81 8.61
N ALA A 6 -22.95 -3.69 9.18
CA ALA A 6 -22.71 -2.37 8.61
C ALA A 6 -21.20 -2.21 8.42
N ARG A 7 -20.77 -2.10 7.16
CA ARG A 7 -19.36 -1.90 6.81
C ARG A 7 -18.86 -0.66 7.53
N ALA A 8 -17.81 -0.80 8.33
CA ALA A 8 -17.19 0.33 9.01
C ALA A 8 -16.66 1.30 7.94
N ARG A 9 -17.31 2.47 7.80
CA ARG A 9 -16.80 3.54 6.96
C ARG A 9 -15.72 4.25 7.76
N HIS A 10 -14.47 4.15 7.32
CA HIS A 10 -13.40 4.92 7.91
C HIS A 10 -13.54 6.36 7.45
N THR A 11 -13.92 7.25 8.36
CA THR A 11 -14.06 8.68 8.09
C THR A 11 -13.13 9.45 9.01
N PHE A 12 -12.39 10.39 8.44
CA PHE A 12 -11.58 11.31 9.22
C PHE A 12 -12.39 12.55 9.58
N LEU A 13 -12.22 13.01 10.81
CA LEU A 13 -12.85 14.22 11.31
C LEU A 13 -11.75 15.15 11.81
N LYS A 14 -11.83 16.42 11.41
CA LYS A 14 -10.97 17.45 11.97
C LYS A 14 -11.32 17.65 13.44
N ALA A 15 -10.32 17.49 14.31
CA ALA A 15 -10.49 17.75 15.73
C ALA A 15 -10.86 19.22 15.95
N THR A 16 -11.95 19.46 16.68
CA THR A 16 -12.40 20.81 17.07
C THR A 16 -11.88 21.22 18.44
N GLN A 17 -11.23 20.29 19.15
CA GLN A 17 -10.64 20.46 20.46
C GLN A 17 -9.21 19.92 20.46
N VAL A 18 -8.42 20.32 21.44
CA VAL A 18 -7.07 19.79 21.64
C VAL A 18 -7.18 18.31 22.00
N LEU A 19 -6.61 17.44 21.17
CA LEU A 19 -6.51 16.01 21.41
C LEU A 19 -5.05 15.64 21.59
N SER A 20 -4.78 14.77 22.56
CA SER A 20 -3.48 14.12 22.69
C SER A 20 -3.52 12.77 21.96
N PRO A 21 -2.40 12.33 21.33
CA PRO A 21 -2.26 10.97 20.85
C PRO A 21 -2.63 9.95 21.93
N PRO A 22 -3.23 8.79 21.55
CA PRO A 22 -3.43 7.70 22.50
C PRO A 22 -2.08 7.30 23.09
N GLY A 23 -1.91 7.51 24.40
CA GLY A 23 -0.73 7.06 25.11
C GLY A 23 -0.67 5.53 25.17
N PRO A 24 0.50 4.94 25.46
CA PRO A 24 0.61 3.51 25.70
C PRO A 24 -0.37 3.09 26.80
N ALA A 25 -1.08 1.98 26.58
CA ALA A 25 -2.03 1.46 27.55
C ALA A 25 -1.29 1.23 28.88
N ALA A 26 -1.73 1.94 29.93
CA ALA A 26 -1.17 1.86 31.26
C ALA A 26 -1.65 0.58 31.96
N ASP A 27 -1.36 -0.59 31.40
CA ASP A 27 -1.64 -1.85 32.05
C ASP A 27 -0.41 -2.76 32.08
N THR A 28 -0.15 -3.21 33.31
CA THR A 28 0.86 -4.18 33.79
C THR A 28 2.25 -3.64 34.12
N GLN A 29 2.63 -3.97 35.36
CA GLN A 29 3.91 -3.80 36.03
C GLN A 29 5.11 -4.27 35.18
N SER A 30 5.51 -3.48 34.22
CA SER A 30 6.90 -3.34 33.85
C SER A 30 7.04 -1.91 33.40
N ALA A 31 7.96 -1.17 34.02
CA ALA A 31 8.52 0.01 33.38
C ALA A 31 9.34 -0.50 32.18
N ALA A 32 8.64 -0.98 31.14
CA ALA A 32 9.22 -1.08 29.83
C ALA A 32 9.60 0.36 29.51
N GLU A 33 10.90 0.61 29.51
CA GLU A 33 11.52 1.88 29.17
C GLU A 33 10.73 2.49 28.02
N VAL A 34 10.03 3.61 28.27
CA VAL A 34 9.26 4.29 27.24
C VAL A 34 10.28 4.63 26.17
N ARG A 35 10.30 3.85 25.09
CA ARG A 35 11.24 4.05 23.99
C ARG A 35 10.77 5.32 23.30
N ALA A 36 11.23 6.46 23.80
CA ALA A 36 11.02 7.75 23.20
C ALA A 36 11.93 7.80 21.96
N GLY A 37 11.33 7.78 20.79
CA GLY A 37 12.07 7.63 19.54
C GLY A 37 11.23 7.94 18.31
N CYS A 38 11.90 8.37 17.25
CA CYS A 38 11.29 8.48 15.94
C CYS A 38 11.47 7.14 15.23
N SER A 39 10.39 6.37 15.17
CA SER A 39 10.39 5.01 14.63
C SER A 39 10.37 4.98 13.10
N MET A 40 9.84 6.04 12.48
CA MET A 40 9.80 6.22 11.03
C MET A 40 9.85 7.72 10.71
N ALA A 41 10.67 8.06 9.72
CA ALA A 41 10.76 9.40 9.16
C ALA A 41 10.99 9.27 7.65
N ALA A 42 10.24 10.03 6.85
CA ALA A 42 10.50 10.11 5.42
C ALA A 42 10.16 11.49 4.88
N PHE A 43 11.01 12.00 3.99
CA PHE A 43 10.77 13.21 3.24
C PHE A 43 9.92 12.93 2.01
N ASP A 44 9.12 13.91 1.62
CA ASP A 44 8.40 13.88 0.35
C ASP A 44 9.35 14.09 -0.85
N ALA A 45 8.81 13.96 -2.07
CA ALA A 45 9.60 14.07 -3.30
C ALA A 45 10.33 15.42 -3.47
N SER A 46 9.84 16.49 -2.84
CA SER A 46 10.52 17.81 -2.81
C SER A 46 11.46 18.01 -1.64
N SER A 47 11.47 17.11 -0.65
CA SER A 47 12.17 17.31 0.63
C SER A 47 11.73 18.56 1.40
N THR A 48 10.52 19.03 1.14
CA THR A 48 9.91 20.19 1.84
C THR A 48 9.01 19.72 2.97
N LEU A 49 8.36 18.56 2.80
CA LEU A 49 7.57 17.93 3.84
C LEU A 49 8.30 16.73 4.44
N LEU A 50 8.16 16.58 5.75
CA LEU A 50 8.63 15.43 6.51
C LEU A 50 7.45 14.78 7.22
N ALA A 51 7.24 13.49 6.99
CA ALA A 51 6.34 12.67 7.80
C ALA A 51 7.14 11.95 8.87
N THR A 52 6.67 11.99 10.12
CA THR A 52 7.27 11.26 11.25
C THR A 52 6.23 10.46 12.02
N ARG A 53 6.64 9.31 12.55
CA ARG A 53 5.88 8.49 13.51
C ARG A 53 6.76 8.15 14.70
N LEU A 54 6.27 8.38 15.91
CA LEU A 54 7.01 8.12 17.14
C LEU A 54 6.72 6.70 17.68
N ASP A 55 7.69 6.14 18.39
CA ASP A 55 7.59 4.81 19.03
C ASP A 55 6.53 4.78 20.16
N ASP A 56 6.41 5.88 20.92
CA ASP A 56 5.47 6.04 22.02
C ASP A 56 4.06 6.48 21.57
N SER A 57 3.90 6.79 20.29
CA SER A 57 2.63 7.17 19.65
C SER A 57 2.53 6.58 18.24
N PRO A 58 2.54 5.23 18.12
CA PRO A 58 2.67 4.53 16.84
C PRO A 58 1.44 4.61 15.94
N CYS A 59 0.33 5.14 16.45
CA CYS A 59 -0.92 5.40 15.75
C CYS A 59 -1.07 6.87 15.31
N THR A 60 -0.06 7.70 15.51
CA THR A 60 -0.09 9.11 15.13
C THR A 60 1.00 9.42 14.12
N LEU A 61 0.65 10.18 13.08
CA LEU A 61 1.57 10.72 12.09
C LEU A 61 1.61 12.24 12.21
N TRP A 62 2.81 12.79 12.25
CA TRP A 62 3.05 14.23 12.18
C TRP A 62 3.63 14.57 10.83
N ILE A 63 3.04 15.57 10.18
CA ILE A 63 3.50 16.10 8.89
C ILE A 63 4.02 17.51 9.15
N TRP A 64 5.32 17.69 8.91
CA TRP A 64 6.04 18.93 9.14
C TRP A 64 6.34 19.59 7.80
N ASP A 65 6.16 20.91 7.72
CA ASP A 65 6.78 21.71 6.68
C ASP A 65 8.13 22.19 7.21
N ILE A 66 9.19 21.69 6.61
CA ILE A 66 10.57 21.93 7.05
C ILE A 66 11.05 23.31 6.61
N VAL A 67 10.51 23.84 5.51
CA VAL A 67 10.88 25.17 4.99
C VAL A 67 10.27 26.26 5.86
N ALA A 68 9.01 26.09 6.25
CA ALA A 68 8.30 27.02 7.13
C ALA A 68 8.56 26.75 8.62
N ALA A 69 9.23 25.65 8.96
CA ALA A 69 9.47 25.19 10.33
C ALA A 69 8.18 25.08 11.16
N GLU A 70 7.12 24.54 10.54
CA GLU A 70 5.79 24.42 11.15
C GLU A 70 5.26 22.98 11.11
N LEU A 71 4.36 22.68 12.05
CA LEU A 71 3.58 21.45 12.03
C LEU A 71 2.36 21.66 11.13
N ARG A 72 2.37 21.03 9.95
CA ARG A 72 1.32 21.20 8.94
C ARG A 72 0.08 20.36 9.25
N ALA A 73 0.26 19.12 9.71
CA ALA A 73 -0.86 18.24 10.07
C ALA A 73 -0.48 17.22 11.14
N VAL A 74 -1.48 16.79 11.92
CA VAL A 74 -1.39 15.64 12.83
C VAL A 74 -2.55 14.70 12.51
N LEU A 75 -2.23 13.46 12.16
CA LEU A 75 -3.18 12.44 11.78
C LEU A 75 -3.19 11.34 12.85
N ILE A 76 -4.32 11.15 13.53
CA ILE A 76 -4.48 10.16 14.60
C ILE A 76 -5.35 9.02 14.09
N PHE A 77 -4.84 7.79 14.21
CA PHE A 77 -5.49 6.56 13.79
C PHE A 77 -5.88 5.70 15.00
N HIS A 78 -6.79 4.76 14.80
CA HIS A 78 -7.19 3.79 15.84
C HIS A 78 -6.22 2.60 15.95
N SER A 79 -5.23 2.52 15.08
CA SER A 79 -4.27 1.42 14.99
C SER A 79 -2.88 1.94 14.64
N ILE A 80 -1.87 1.08 14.82
CA ILE A 80 -0.52 1.36 14.34
C ILE A 80 -0.54 1.53 12.82
N VAL A 81 0.16 2.55 12.33
CA VAL A 81 0.25 2.83 10.89
C VAL A 81 1.70 2.87 10.41
N THR A 82 1.89 2.53 9.14
CA THR A 82 3.09 2.81 8.36
C THR A 82 2.75 3.77 7.24
N PHE A 83 3.73 4.41 6.63
CA PHE A 83 3.49 5.37 5.54
C PHE A 83 4.59 5.36 4.50
N GLN A 84 4.25 5.82 3.29
CA GLN A 84 5.17 5.98 2.17
C GLN A 84 4.72 7.17 1.30
N TRP A 85 5.61 8.15 1.08
CA TRP A 85 5.38 9.21 0.11
C TRP A 85 5.40 8.67 -1.33
N HIS A 86 4.64 9.30 -2.22
CA HIS A 86 4.78 9.06 -3.65
C HIS A 86 6.19 9.49 -4.10
N ALA A 87 6.86 8.66 -4.91
CA ALA A 87 8.28 8.86 -5.24
C ALA A 87 8.54 10.14 -6.08
N LYS A 88 7.57 10.56 -6.89
CA LYS A 88 7.71 11.72 -7.80
C LYS A 88 6.67 12.83 -7.59
N ILE A 89 5.56 12.53 -6.92
CA ILE A 89 4.46 13.48 -6.73
C ILE A 89 4.63 14.01 -5.33
N ARG A 90 4.76 15.33 -5.24
CA ARG A 90 4.98 16.03 -3.97
C ARG A 90 3.72 15.93 -3.12
N GLU A 91 3.92 15.93 -1.81
CA GLU A 91 2.85 16.02 -0.82
C GLU A 91 1.78 14.90 -0.88
N LEU A 92 1.99 13.83 -1.66
CA LEU A 92 1.05 12.71 -1.75
C LEU A 92 1.54 11.52 -0.91
N LEU A 93 0.76 11.15 0.10
CA LEU A 93 1.13 10.17 1.11
C LEU A 93 0.20 8.95 1.09
N LEU A 94 0.78 7.75 1.03
CA LEU A 94 0.08 6.49 1.30
C LEU A 94 0.30 6.12 2.77
N ILE A 95 -0.77 5.77 3.46
CA ILE A 95 -0.76 5.36 4.87
C ILE A 95 -1.44 4.00 4.96
N THR A 96 -0.85 3.06 5.68
CA THR A 96 -1.37 1.69 5.79
C THR A 96 -1.53 1.29 7.25
N SER A 97 -2.73 0.85 7.59
CA SER A 97 -3.05 0.27 8.90
C SER A 97 -2.34 -1.08 9.05
N GLN A 98 -1.67 -1.26 10.18
CA GLN A 98 -1.04 -2.53 10.55
C GLN A 98 -1.95 -3.40 11.43
N ASP A 99 -3.19 -2.99 11.65
CA ASP A 99 -4.18 -3.78 12.39
C ASP A 99 -4.61 -5.02 11.57
N PRO A 100 -4.37 -6.25 12.07
CA PRO A 100 -4.85 -7.46 11.43
C PRO A 100 -6.38 -7.48 11.25
N ALA A 101 -7.13 -6.85 12.15
CA ALA A 101 -8.60 -6.79 12.08
C ALA A 101 -9.11 -5.87 10.96
N GLN A 102 -8.27 -4.95 10.48
CA GLN A 102 -8.59 -4.05 9.39
C GLN A 102 -8.11 -4.55 8.03
N HIS A 103 -7.65 -5.80 7.91
CA HIS A 103 -7.35 -6.45 6.62
C HIS A 103 -6.46 -5.65 5.64
N GLY A 104 -5.60 -4.74 6.15
CA GLY A 104 -4.72 -3.92 5.31
C GLY A 104 -5.37 -2.65 4.75
N VAL A 105 -6.41 -2.10 5.39
CA VAL A 105 -6.95 -0.78 5.05
C VAL A 105 -5.83 0.24 4.91
N SER A 106 -5.87 0.96 3.79
CA SER A 106 -4.92 2.01 3.46
C SER A 106 -5.64 3.32 3.20
N PHE A 107 -4.94 4.43 3.31
CA PHE A 107 -5.46 5.78 3.17
C PHE A 107 -4.52 6.60 2.29
N ILE A 108 -5.08 7.53 1.54
CA ILE A 108 -4.35 8.54 0.78
C ILE A 108 -4.53 9.88 1.47
N TRP A 109 -3.44 10.60 1.67
CA TRP A 109 -3.47 11.96 2.20
C TRP A 109 -2.70 12.90 1.28
N ASP A 110 -3.28 14.07 1.08
CA ASP A 110 -2.65 15.23 0.49
C ASP A 110 -3.11 16.50 1.25
N PRO A 111 -2.37 17.62 1.16
CA PRO A 111 -2.71 18.84 1.92
C PRO A 111 -4.02 19.52 1.52
N LEU A 112 -4.56 19.21 0.34
CA LEU A 112 -5.80 19.81 -0.17
C LEU A 112 -7.04 19.03 0.31
N SER A 113 -6.87 17.78 0.72
CA SER A 113 -7.92 16.95 1.31
C SER A 113 -8.33 17.42 2.71
N ASP A 114 -9.60 17.21 3.07
CA ASP A 114 -10.14 17.44 4.43
C ASP A 114 -9.63 16.41 5.47
N GLY A 115 -8.76 15.50 5.04
CA GLY A 115 -8.18 14.43 5.84
C GLY A 115 -7.87 13.19 4.98
N PRO A 116 -7.23 12.17 5.58
CA PRO A 116 -6.92 10.94 4.87
C PRO A 116 -8.18 10.28 4.30
N THR A 117 -8.15 10.01 3.00
CA THR A 117 -9.23 9.34 2.27
C THR A 117 -8.97 7.84 2.27
N PRO A 118 -9.90 6.99 2.76
CA PRO A 118 -9.72 5.55 2.75
C PRO A 118 -9.66 5.03 1.31
N LEU A 119 -8.70 4.15 1.04
CA LEU A 119 -8.70 3.31 -0.14
C LEU A 119 -9.66 2.15 0.11
N VAL A 120 -10.56 1.92 -0.83
CA VAL A 120 -11.58 0.88 -0.74
C VAL A 120 -11.40 -0.12 -1.89
N PRO A 121 -10.43 -1.06 -1.80
CA PRO A 121 -10.15 -2.01 -2.89
C PRO A 121 -11.37 -2.81 -3.34
N GLU A 122 -12.23 -3.16 -2.39
CA GLU A 122 -13.44 -3.95 -2.62
C GLU A 122 -14.41 -3.29 -3.60
N ASP A 123 -14.39 -1.96 -3.73
CA ASP A 123 -15.25 -1.26 -4.68
C ASP A 123 -14.80 -1.49 -6.14
N HIS A 124 -13.60 -2.03 -6.33
CA HIS A 124 -12.98 -2.29 -7.63
C HIS A 124 -12.71 -3.78 -7.89
N LEU A 125 -12.77 -4.64 -6.86
CA LEU A 125 -12.52 -6.08 -6.96
C LEU A 125 -13.74 -6.84 -7.50
N PRO A 126 -13.53 -7.87 -8.34
CA PRO A 126 -14.62 -8.75 -8.77
C PRO A 126 -15.21 -9.47 -7.55
N GLY A 127 -16.53 -9.39 -7.37
CA GLY A 127 -17.21 -9.98 -6.21
C GLY A 127 -17.24 -9.11 -4.95
N GLY A 128 -16.66 -7.91 -4.98
CA GLY A 128 -16.85 -6.91 -3.92
C GLY A 128 -16.22 -7.25 -2.57
N ARG A 129 -15.25 -8.16 -2.53
CA ARG A 129 -14.63 -8.64 -1.29
C ARG A 129 -13.14 -8.90 -1.48
N ALA A 130 -12.33 -8.39 -0.56
CA ALA A 130 -10.91 -8.71 -0.50
C ALA A 130 -10.70 -10.08 0.18
N VAL A 131 -9.74 -10.85 -0.33
CA VAL A 131 -9.35 -12.16 0.23
C VAL A 131 -8.04 -12.03 0.99
N GLY A 132 -8.12 -12.08 2.32
CA GLY A 132 -6.94 -11.97 3.20
C GLY A 132 -6.58 -10.53 3.54
N LYS A 133 -5.28 -10.22 3.63
CA LYS A 133 -4.75 -8.87 3.89
C LYS A 133 -4.39 -8.23 2.55
N ALA A 134 -5.06 -7.14 2.19
CA ALA A 134 -4.69 -6.35 1.03
C ALA A 134 -3.32 -5.68 1.26
N GLN A 135 -2.47 -5.72 0.24
CA GLN A 135 -1.24 -4.95 0.16
C GLN A 135 -1.48 -3.81 -0.83
N VAL A 136 -0.98 -2.63 -0.48
CA VAL A 136 -1.11 -1.42 -1.29
C VAL A 136 0.27 -0.78 -1.38
N ALA A 137 0.71 -0.46 -2.59
CA ALA A 137 1.98 0.19 -2.81
C ALA A 137 1.90 1.18 -3.98
N TRP A 138 2.73 2.22 -3.95
CA TRP A 138 2.91 3.10 -5.10
C TRP A 138 3.64 2.38 -6.24
N ILE A 139 3.15 2.55 -7.47
CA ILE A 139 3.92 2.21 -8.67
C ILE A 139 4.87 3.38 -8.96
N ASN A 140 6.17 3.10 -8.93
CA ASN A 140 7.20 4.07 -9.26
C ASN A 140 7.50 4.08 -10.77
N HIS A 141 6.55 4.53 -11.57
CA HIS A 141 6.69 4.68 -13.02
C HIS A 141 6.31 6.11 -13.45
N GLU A 142 6.72 6.51 -14.66
CA GLU A 142 6.22 7.75 -15.28
C GLU A 142 4.82 7.50 -15.82
N THR A 143 3.83 7.93 -15.05
CA THR A 143 2.41 7.89 -15.41
C THR A 143 1.84 9.29 -15.29
N GLU A 144 0.82 9.60 -16.10
CA GLU A 144 0.17 10.92 -16.09
C GLU A 144 -0.55 11.20 -14.75
N ALA A 145 -1.00 10.13 -14.07
CA ALA A 145 -1.63 10.18 -12.75
C ALA A 145 -0.93 9.22 -11.77
N PRO A 146 -0.99 9.44 -10.45
CA PRO A 146 -0.50 8.48 -9.46
C PRO A 146 -1.16 7.11 -9.66
N VAL A 147 -0.39 6.03 -9.51
CA VAL A 147 -0.94 4.67 -9.62
C VAL A 147 -0.56 3.86 -8.38
N LEU A 148 -1.57 3.23 -7.79
CA LEU A 148 -1.47 2.28 -6.70
C LEU A 148 -1.57 0.88 -7.27
N PHE A 149 -0.67 0.01 -6.86
CA PHE A 149 -0.84 -1.43 -6.98
C PHE A 149 -1.54 -1.94 -5.72
N VAL A 150 -2.64 -2.66 -5.92
CA VAL A 150 -3.38 -3.32 -4.86
C VAL A 150 -3.41 -4.80 -5.14
N SER A 151 -3.02 -5.62 -4.18
CA SER A 151 -3.09 -7.06 -4.29
C SER A 151 -3.60 -7.70 -3.01
N ASP A 152 -4.42 -8.72 -3.15
CA ASP A 152 -4.78 -9.63 -2.06
C ASP A 152 -4.32 -11.06 -2.38
N ALA A 153 -4.84 -12.08 -1.70
CA ALA A 153 -4.42 -13.46 -1.94
C ALA A 153 -4.84 -14.02 -3.33
N GLU A 154 -5.84 -13.43 -3.98
CA GLU A 154 -6.46 -13.96 -5.21
C GLU A 154 -6.47 -12.95 -6.36
N HIS A 155 -6.39 -11.66 -6.06
CA HIS A 155 -6.63 -10.58 -7.00
C HIS A 155 -5.48 -9.56 -6.98
N TYR A 156 -5.26 -8.94 -8.13
CA TYR A 156 -4.36 -7.81 -8.31
C TYR A 156 -5.04 -6.75 -9.17
N LEU A 157 -4.86 -5.49 -8.80
CA LEU A 157 -5.49 -4.35 -9.45
C LEU A 157 -4.52 -3.17 -9.45
N LEU A 158 -4.62 -2.34 -10.48
CA LEU A 158 -4.04 -1.01 -10.50
C LEU A 158 -5.15 0.00 -10.28
N LEU A 159 -4.98 0.93 -9.34
CA LEU A 159 -5.92 2.00 -9.05
C LEU A 159 -5.25 3.36 -9.26
N SER A 160 -5.96 4.32 -9.82
CA SER A 160 -5.57 5.73 -9.75
C SER A 160 -6.36 6.39 -8.63
N PRO A 161 -5.72 6.97 -7.60
CA PRO A 161 -6.42 7.81 -6.63
C PRO A 161 -6.82 9.11 -7.33
N SER A 162 -8.05 9.17 -7.85
CA SER A 162 -8.62 10.39 -8.42
C SER A 162 -8.95 11.38 -7.30
N ASN A 163 -8.55 12.64 -7.46
CA ASN A 163 -8.82 13.72 -6.51
C ASN A 163 -10.27 14.26 -6.59
N ASP A 164 -11.04 13.85 -7.58
CA ASP A 164 -12.40 14.35 -7.77
C ASP A 164 -13.41 13.29 -7.31
N GLY A 165 -14.40 13.71 -6.53
CA GLY A 165 -15.52 12.87 -6.08
C GLY A 165 -16.43 12.41 -7.22
N GLY A 166 -16.01 12.63 -8.47
CA GLY A 166 -16.52 11.97 -9.65
C GLY A 166 -16.12 10.51 -9.65
N ARG A 167 -17.12 9.65 -9.83
CA ARG A 167 -16.97 8.23 -10.14
C ARG A 167 -16.37 8.07 -11.55
N ASP A 168 -15.19 8.63 -11.77
CA ASP A 168 -14.44 8.44 -12.98
C ASP A 168 -13.83 7.05 -12.90
N SER A 169 -14.33 6.17 -13.76
CA SER A 169 -13.89 4.80 -13.90
C SER A 169 -12.36 4.75 -13.89
N ASN A 170 -11.81 4.02 -12.93
CA ASN A 170 -10.38 3.78 -12.85
C ASN A 170 -9.87 3.39 -14.25
N PRO A 171 -8.92 4.13 -14.86
CA PRO A 171 -8.54 3.94 -16.26
C PRO A 171 -8.04 2.52 -16.55
N TRP A 172 -7.56 1.82 -15.52
CA TRP A 172 -7.09 0.44 -15.60
C TRP A 172 -8.21 -0.62 -15.57
N GLN A 173 -9.41 -0.28 -15.10
CA GLN A 173 -10.56 -1.20 -15.15
C GLN A 173 -11.05 -1.43 -16.58
N ALA A 174 -10.99 -0.40 -17.44
CA ALA A 174 -11.37 -0.51 -18.85
C ALA A 174 -10.45 -1.46 -19.64
N ALA A 175 -9.18 -1.56 -19.25
CA ALA A 175 -8.21 -2.46 -19.88
C ALA A 175 -8.36 -3.94 -19.41
N ALA A 176 -9.01 -4.18 -18.27
CA ALA A 176 -9.19 -5.53 -17.72
C ALA A 176 -10.35 -6.31 -18.38
N VAL A 177 -11.26 -5.63 -19.08
CA VAL A 177 -12.53 -6.22 -19.58
C VAL A 177 -12.33 -7.10 -20.82
N ASP A 178 -11.16 -7.11 -21.46
CA ASP A 178 -10.94 -7.85 -22.72
C ASP A 178 -10.34 -9.27 -22.56
N TYR A 179 -10.17 -9.78 -21.33
CA TYR A 179 -9.62 -11.13 -21.10
C TYR A 179 -10.62 -12.16 -20.54
N SER A 180 -11.92 -11.84 -20.47
CA SER A 180 -12.94 -12.79 -19.98
C SER A 180 -13.82 -13.39 -21.09
N GLY A 181 -13.32 -13.45 -22.33
CA GLY A 181 -14.15 -13.85 -23.47
C GLY A 181 -13.39 -14.25 -24.73
N SER A 182 -12.31 -15.02 -24.60
CA SER A 182 -11.96 -15.94 -25.68
C SER A 182 -11.31 -17.17 -25.07
N GLU A 183 -11.93 -18.33 -25.28
CA GLU A 183 -11.23 -19.61 -25.31
C GLU A 183 -10.24 -19.57 -26.49
N MET A 184 -9.20 -18.74 -26.38
CA MET A 184 -7.97 -18.98 -27.11
C MET A 184 -7.30 -20.10 -26.33
N ALA A 185 -7.46 -21.32 -26.83
CA ALA A 185 -6.49 -22.37 -26.59
C ALA A 185 -5.11 -21.75 -26.82
N LEU A 186 -4.46 -21.37 -25.73
CA LEU A 186 -3.05 -21.07 -25.72
C LEU A 186 -2.37 -22.42 -25.95
N ASP A 187 -2.23 -22.77 -27.24
CA ASP A 187 -1.13 -23.58 -27.69
C ASP A 187 0.12 -22.98 -27.05
N SER A 188 0.63 -23.68 -26.05
CA SER A 188 1.84 -23.33 -25.35
C SER A 188 2.93 -23.09 -26.40
N PRO A 189 3.56 -21.90 -26.47
CA PRO A 189 4.68 -21.69 -27.40
C PRO A 189 5.94 -22.46 -27.00
N THR A 190 5.88 -23.32 -25.97
CA THR A 190 7.02 -24.06 -25.41
C THR A 190 7.10 -25.53 -25.84
N SER A 191 6.23 -26.00 -26.76
CA SER A 191 6.23 -27.39 -27.23
C SER A 191 6.46 -27.56 -28.74
N ALA A 192 7.27 -26.71 -29.36
CA ALA A 192 7.59 -26.82 -30.80
C ALA A 192 9.08 -26.68 -31.14
N CYS A 193 9.99 -27.05 -30.22
CA CYS A 193 11.42 -27.05 -30.52
C CYS A 193 12.21 -28.08 -29.71
N TYR A 194 11.72 -29.32 -29.60
CA TYR A 194 12.58 -30.49 -29.36
C TYR A 194 12.07 -31.64 -30.23
N ALA A 195 12.23 -31.50 -31.55
CA ALA A 195 12.40 -32.70 -32.37
C ALA A 195 13.76 -33.28 -31.96
N MET A 196 13.74 -34.33 -31.15
CA MET A 196 14.93 -35.15 -30.90
C MET A 196 15.28 -35.81 -32.24
N ASP A 197 16.19 -35.19 -32.96
CA ASP A 197 16.98 -35.84 -33.99
C ASP A 197 18.04 -36.68 -33.26
N ASP A 198 17.93 -37.99 -33.37
CA ASP A 198 18.87 -38.97 -32.85
C ASP A 198 20.23 -38.75 -33.55
N GLY A 199 21.10 -37.98 -32.91
CA GLY A 199 22.45 -37.67 -33.36
C GLY A 199 23.46 -37.88 -32.24
N ASP A 200 23.99 -39.10 -32.19
CA ASP A 200 25.08 -39.55 -31.33
C ASP A 200 26.28 -38.55 -31.32
N GLY A 201 26.66 -38.09 -30.12
CA GLY A 201 27.69 -37.07 -29.98
C GLY A 201 27.84 -36.55 -28.56
N ALA A 202 28.34 -37.40 -27.66
CA ALA A 202 28.71 -37.05 -26.29
C ALA A 202 29.52 -35.73 -26.23
N SER A 203 28.92 -34.67 -25.67
CA SER A 203 29.63 -33.47 -25.27
C SER A 203 29.43 -33.26 -23.77
N VAL A 204 30.54 -33.45 -23.06
CA VAL A 204 30.71 -33.26 -21.63
C VAL A 204 30.31 -31.83 -21.26
N VAL A 205 29.25 -31.68 -20.46
CA VAL A 205 28.92 -30.39 -19.83
C VAL A 205 29.82 -30.22 -18.62
N ASP A 206 30.78 -29.30 -18.73
CA ASP A 206 31.73 -28.96 -17.68
C ASP A 206 31.02 -28.09 -16.62
N ASP A 207 30.79 -28.67 -15.45
CA ASP A 207 30.01 -28.09 -14.36
C ASP A 207 30.80 -26.96 -13.68
N THR A 208 30.44 -25.70 -13.97
CA THR A 208 31.16 -24.48 -13.54
C THR A 208 30.73 -24.03 -12.13
N PHE A 209 30.58 -24.95 -11.18
CA PHE A 209 30.36 -24.61 -9.77
C PHE A 209 31.23 -25.46 -8.83
N SER A 210 32.54 -25.24 -8.89
CA SER A 210 33.43 -25.71 -7.83
C SER A 210 33.59 -24.66 -6.74
N PHE A 211 32.88 -24.85 -5.62
CA PHE A 211 33.15 -24.14 -4.38
C PHE A 211 34.41 -24.73 -3.73
N ARG A 212 35.45 -23.91 -3.55
CA ARG A 212 36.62 -24.30 -2.76
C ARG A 212 36.23 -24.37 -1.29
N HIS A 213 36.24 -25.57 -0.72
CA HIS A 213 36.38 -25.72 0.72
C HIS A 213 37.85 -25.52 1.10
N ALA A 214 38.03 -24.86 2.25
CA ALA A 214 39.29 -24.37 2.82
C ALA A 214 40.35 -25.46 3.02
#